data_AF-A0AAN8BU28-F1
#
_entry.id   AF-A0AAN8BU28-F1
#
_cell.length_a   1.000
_cell.length_b   1.000
_cell.length_c   1.000
_cell.angle_alpha   90.00
_cell.angle_beta   90.00
_cell.angle_gamma   90.00
#
_symmetry.space_group_name_H-M   'P 1'
#
loop_
_entity.id
_entity.type
_entity.pdbx_description
1 polymer ?
#
loop_
_entity_poly.entity_id
_entity_poly.type
_entity_poly.pdbx_seq_one_letter_code
_entity_poly.pdbx_strand_id
1 'polypeptide(L)'
;MLFKPSPSGPVAIPGGGVPLNMREVEELERMTKDFIRDMDTHAPVITSPPTEVCGKCGEALSRTQPAVRAMEKLFHSDCFCCLSCQRPLQGLQFYDRDGAPQCDDCYTSSLAVCSRCGERITDRVLKAVGQCFHSHCFRCSTCSCSLEGAPFITDDNNNPYCVPDYHRRFSPQCVSCNEPIVPSPGSEETVRVVALDKNFHLKCYRCEDCARPLSIEADENGCYPLDGKILCMKCHTQRAKQAAQ
;
A
#
# COMPACT_ATOMS: atom_id res chain seq x y z
N MET A 1 41.53 -6.99 5.48
CA MET A 1 42.37 -5.80 5.76
C MET A 1 42.35 -5.57 7.26
N LEU A 2 43.46 -5.93 7.91
CA LEU A 2 43.68 -5.90 9.35
C LEU A 2 44.56 -4.67 9.65
N PHE A 3 44.06 -3.67 10.36
CA PHE A 3 44.91 -2.63 10.93
C PHE A 3 45.18 -2.94 12.39
N LYS A 4 46.41 -3.41 12.66
CA LYS A 4 47.03 -3.35 13.99
C LYS A 4 47.51 -1.91 14.24
N PRO A 5 47.50 -1.45 15.50
CA PRO A 5 47.98 -0.14 15.88
C PRO A 5 49.51 -0.11 15.97
N SER A 6 50.12 1.03 15.62
CA SER A 6 51.51 1.35 15.89
C SER A 6 51.59 2.48 16.94
N PRO A 7 52.60 2.48 17.82
CA PRO A 7 52.72 3.45 18.90
C PRO A 7 53.49 4.69 18.45
N SER A 8 53.06 5.87 18.91
CA SER A 8 53.82 7.12 18.83
C SER A 8 53.78 7.81 20.19
N GLY A 9 54.97 8.14 20.69
CA GLY A 9 55.31 8.38 22.10
C GLY A 9 54.79 9.68 22.75
N PRO A 10 55.30 10.02 23.95
CA PRO A 10 54.82 11.13 24.72
C PRO A 10 55.16 12.46 24.03
N VAL A 11 54.11 13.23 23.73
CA VAL A 11 54.23 14.61 23.28
C VAL A 11 54.62 15.47 24.48
N ALA A 12 55.83 16.01 24.47
CA ALA A 12 56.27 17.00 25.44
C ALA A 12 55.50 18.31 25.18
N ILE A 13 54.71 18.73 26.16
CA ILE A 13 54.08 20.04 26.19
C ILE A 13 55.15 21.05 26.61
N PRO A 14 55.42 22.13 25.85
CA PRO A 14 56.28 23.21 26.32
C PRO A 14 55.53 23.98 27.42
N GLY A 15 55.76 23.60 28.67
CA GLY A 15 55.37 24.39 29.84
C GLY A 15 56.24 25.63 29.97
N GLY A 16 55.94 26.66 29.17
CA GLY A 16 56.55 27.98 29.27
C GLY A 16 55.64 28.95 30.01
N GLY A 17 55.44 28.74 31.32
CA GLY A 17 54.81 29.75 32.16
C GLY A 17 55.81 30.87 32.45
N VAL A 18 55.60 32.05 31.86
CA VAL A 18 56.33 33.26 32.28
C VAL A 18 55.91 33.55 33.72
N PRO A 19 56.84 33.70 34.68
CA PRO A 19 56.48 34.09 36.03
C PRO A 19 55.96 35.53 36.00
N LEU A 20 54.69 35.70 36.38
CA LEU A 20 54.11 37.02 36.57
C LEU A 20 54.86 37.74 37.70
N ASN A 21 55.15 39.02 37.52
CA ASN A 21 55.73 39.83 38.58
C ASN A 21 54.66 40.14 39.65
N MET A 22 55.08 40.46 40.88
CA MET A 22 54.16 40.71 42.01
C MET A 22 53.08 41.75 41.70
N ARG A 23 53.37 42.73 40.84
CA ARG A 23 52.42 43.77 40.45
C ARG A 23 51.34 43.22 39.51
N GLU A 24 51.70 42.37 38.56
CA GLU A 24 50.75 41.69 37.68
C GLU A 24 49.84 40.74 38.46
N VAL A 25 50.38 40.09 39.51
CA VAL A 25 49.59 39.25 40.41
C VAL A 25 48.58 40.09 41.19
N GLU A 26 49.00 41.22 41.78
CA GLU A 26 48.08 42.13 42.48
C GLU A 26 47.04 42.76 41.55
N GLU A 27 47.39 43.08 40.30
CA GLU A 27 46.42 43.58 39.32
C GLU A 27 45.42 42.52 38.92
N LEU A 28 45.86 41.27 38.73
CA LEU A 28 44.97 40.15 38.43
C LEU A 28 44.05 39.84 39.60
N GLU A 29 44.55 39.89 40.84
CA GLU A 29 43.73 39.75 42.05
C GLU A 29 42.72 40.89 42.21
N ARG A 30 43.11 42.13 41.90
CA ARG A 30 42.20 43.29 41.90
C ARG A 30 41.13 43.15 40.84
N MET A 31 41.49 42.79 39.61
CA MET A 31 40.54 42.56 38.51
C MET A 31 39.59 41.42 38.83
N THR A 32 40.08 40.34 39.46
CA THR A 32 39.25 39.21 39.87
C THR A 32 38.28 39.61 40.99
N LYS A 33 38.73 40.39 41.99
CA LYS A 33 37.86 40.92 43.04
C LYS A 33 36.81 41.89 42.51
N ASP A 34 37.16 42.73 41.55
CA ASP A 34 36.22 43.66 40.94
C ASP A 34 35.17 42.90 40.11
N PHE A 35 35.56 41.83 39.40
CA PHE A 35 34.63 40.98 38.66
C PHE A 35 33.66 40.22 39.58
N ILE A 36 34.17 39.66 40.70
CA ILE A 36 33.33 38.99 41.71
C ILE A 36 32.34 39.98 42.33
N ARG A 37 32.78 41.20 42.65
CA ARG A 37 31.92 42.24 43.21
C ARG A 37 30.86 42.69 42.20
N ASP A 38 31.22 42.84 40.94
CA ASP A 38 30.28 43.22 39.87
C ASP A 38 29.18 42.16 39.71
N MET A 39 29.55 40.87 39.70
CA MET A 39 28.60 39.74 39.68
C MET A 39 27.68 39.66 40.91
N ASP A 40 28.15 40.06 42.10
CA ASP A 40 27.32 40.13 43.32
C ASP A 40 26.37 41.35 43.30
N THR A 41 26.82 42.49 42.75
CA THR A 41 25.99 43.71 42.65
C THR A 41 24.98 43.67 41.50
N HIS A 42 25.32 42.97 40.43
CA HIS A 42 24.50 42.70 39.27
C HIS A 42 24.36 41.19 39.13
N ALA A 43 23.73 40.55 40.11
CA ALA A 43 23.29 39.17 39.95
C ALA A 43 22.55 39.11 38.61
N PRO A 44 23.00 38.30 37.63
CA PRO A 44 22.32 38.22 36.35
C PRO A 44 20.93 37.72 36.69
N VAL A 45 19.94 38.61 36.59
CA VAL A 45 18.55 38.18 36.56
C VAL A 45 18.52 37.25 35.36
N ILE A 46 18.35 35.96 35.62
CA ILE A 46 18.02 35.01 34.58
C ILE A 46 16.65 35.46 34.10
N THR A 47 16.60 36.40 33.16
CA THR A 47 15.42 36.72 32.38
C THR A 47 15.26 35.55 31.42
N SER A 48 14.96 34.35 31.93
CA SER A 48 14.83 33.15 31.09
C SER A 48 13.65 33.35 30.16
N PRO A 49 13.85 33.43 28.84
CA PRO A 49 12.78 33.19 27.89
C PRO A 49 12.63 31.66 27.71
N PRO A 50 11.57 31.23 27.01
CA PRO A 50 10.27 30.88 27.60
C PRO A 50 10.36 29.67 28.53
N THR A 51 9.54 29.64 29.58
CA THR A 51 9.14 28.39 30.24
C THR A 51 8.59 27.44 29.17
N GLU A 52 9.27 26.33 28.93
CA GLU A 52 8.78 25.29 28.04
C GLU A 52 7.41 24.80 28.57
N VAL A 53 6.38 24.86 27.74
CA VAL A 53 5.01 24.45 28.12
C VAL A 53 4.72 23.03 27.68
N CYS A 54 3.85 22.35 28.42
CA CYS A 54 3.43 21.01 28.07
C CYS A 54 2.55 21.01 26.81
N GLY A 55 2.92 20.24 25.81
CA GLY A 55 2.19 20.13 24.54
C GLY A 55 0.81 19.49 24.63
N LYS A 56 0.43 18.90 25.78
CA LYS A 56 -0.92 18.34 26.03
C LYS A 56 -1.79 19.27 26.87
N CYS A 57 -1.31 19.72 28.04
CA CYS A 57 -2.12 20.52 28.98
C CYS A 57 -1.87 22.03 28.89
N GLY A 58 -0.85 22.49 28.17
CA GLY A 58 -0.52 23.92 28.01
C GLY A 58 0.19 24.55 29.21
N GLU A 59 0.25 23.85 30.34
CA GLU A 59 0.88 24.34 31.57
C GLU A 59 2.41 24.35 31.50
N ALA A 60 3.04 25.25 32.26
CA ALA A 60 4.49 25.36 32.33
C ALA A 60 5.14 24.10 32.90
N LEU A 61 6.21 23.63 32.26
CA LEU A 61 7.01 22.52 32.76
C LEU A 61 8.00 23.03 33.82
N SER A 62 8.03 22.36 34.97
CA SER A 62 9.02 22.66 36.00
C SER A 62 10.41 22.18 35.58
N ARG A 63 11.43 23.00 35.83
CA ARG A 63 12.85 22.62 35.64
C ARG A 63 13.30 21.50 36.59
N THR A 64 12.53 21.20 37.63
CA THR A 64 12.85 20.16 38.63
C THR A 64 12.19 18.81 38.36
N GLN A 65 11.21 18.74 37.46
CA GLN A 65 10.49 17.50 37.16
C GLN A 65 10.93 16.89 35.82
N PRO A 66 10.97 15.56 35.70
CA PRO A 66 11.28 14.90 34.44
C PRO A 66 10.19 15.18 33.40
N ALA A 67 10.60 15.77 32.28
CA ALA A 67 9.76 16.03 31.11
C ALA A 67 10.16 15.11 29.95
N VAL A 68 9.18 14.69 29.17
CA VAL A 68 9.39 13.86 27.97
C VAL A 68 9.41 14.78 26.75
N ARG A 69 10.51 14.74 25.98
CA ARG A 69 10.61 15.43 24.70
C ARG A 69 10.18 14.49 23.57
N ALA A 70 9.12 14.86 22.86
CA ALA A 70 8.57 14.08 21.75
C ALA A 70 7.89 15.02 20.75
N MET A 71 7.93 14.71 19.45
CA MET A 71 7.21 15.48 18.41
C MET A 71 7.46 16.99 18.47
N GLU A 72 8.73 17.37 18.70
CA GLU A 72 9.19 18.77 18.85
C GLU A 72 8.52 19.55 19.99
N LYS A 73 7.82 18.86 20.90
CA LYS A 73 7.16 19.40 22.08
C LYS A 73 7.71 18.74 23.33
N LEU A 74 7.39 19.32 24.47
CA LEU A 74 7.67 18.73 25.77
C LEU A 74 6.37 18.39 26.48
N PHE A 75 6.39 17.32 27.27
CA PHE A 75 5.23 16.83 27.98
C PHE A 75 5.60 16.49 29.41
N HIS A 76 4.67 16.69 30.35
CA HIS A 76 4.78 16.04 31.66
C HIS A 76 4.82 14.52 31.45
N SER A 77 5.53 13.81 32.33
CA SER A 77 5.59 12.34 32.29
C SER A 77 4.19 11.71 32.26
N ASP A 78 3.25 12.24 33.06
CA ASP A 78 1.85 11.78 33.09
C ASP A 78 1.01 12.28 31.91
N CYS A 79 1.42 13.38 31.27
CA CYS A 79 0.73 13.91 30.09
C CYS A 79 1.13 13.17 28.82
N PHE A 80 2.27 12.48 28.79
CA PHE A 80 2.71 11.73 27.63
C PHE A 80 2.04 10.36 27.55
N CYS A 81 0.78 10.37 27.11
CA CYS A 81 -0.05 9.17 26.99
C CYS A 81 -0.79 9.14 25.65
N CYS A 82 -1.20 7.93 25.23
CA CYS A 82 -1.92 7.75 23.97
C CYS A 82 -3.23 8.55 23.94
N LEU A 83 -3.46 9.27 22.84
CA LEU A 83 -4.70 10.03 22.65
C LEU A 83 -5.96 9.14 22.77
N SER A 84 -5.93 7.93 22.22
CA SER A 84 -7.11 7.05 22.11
C SER A 84 -7.40 6.25 23.38
N CYS A 85 -6.38 5.76 24.09
CA CYS A 85 -6.56 4.87 25.25
C CYS A 85 -5.98 5.41 26.57
N GLN A 86 -5.36 6.60 26.56
CA GLN A 86 -4.70 7.24 27.71
C GLN A 86 -3.60 6.41 28.39
N ARG A 87 -3.11 5.34 27.76
CA ARG A 87 -1.96 4.56 28.25
C ARG A 87 -0.69 5.43 28.24
N PRO A 88 0.09 5.49 29.33
CA PRO A 88 1.39 6.18 29.36
C PRO A 88 2.33 5.60 28.31
N LEU A 89 3.03 6.46 27.56
CA LEU A 89 3.89 6.08 26.43
C LEU A 89 5.38 6.22 26.75
N GLN A 90 5.73 6.56 27.99
CA GLN A 90 7.13 6.72 28.39
C GLN A 90 7.89 5.40 28.23
N GLY A 91 8.96 5.43 27.41
CA GLY A 91 9.77 4.24 27.11
C GLY A 91 9.13 3.25 26.14
N LEU A 92 7.94 3.54 25.60
CA LEU A 92 7.26 2.72 24.60
C LEU A 92 7.37 3.36 23.21
N GLN A 93 7.25 2.53 22.17
CA GLN A 93 7.08 3.03 20.81
C GLN A 93 5.73 3.75 20.68
N PHE A 94 5.74 4.85 19.94
CA PHE A 94 4.54 5.64 19.66
C PHE A 94 4.60 6.21 18.23
N TYR A 95 3.44 6.63 17.75
CA TYR A 95 3.25 7.26 16.46
C TYR A 95 2.67 8.67 16.65
N ASP A 96 3.12 9.61 15.81
CA ASP A 96 2.55 10.96 15.74
C ASP A 96 1.31 10.95 14.82
N ARG A 97 0.16 11.36 15.35
CA ARG A 97 -1.05 11.60 14.56
C ARG A 97 -1.54 13.03 14.82
N ASP A 98 -1.31 13.91 13.85
CA ASP A 98 -1.70 15.32 13.91
C ASP A 98 -1.15 16.07 15.15
N GLY A 99 0.08 15.76 15.57
CA GLY A 99 0.71 16.40 16.71
C GLY A 99 0.26 15.86 18.06
N ALA A 100 -0.41 14.71 18.10
CA ALA A 100 -0.76 13.95 19.30
C ALA A 100 -0.16 12.51 19.29
N PRO A 101 0.37 12.03 20.42
CA PRO A 101 1.00 10.71 20.48
C PRO A 101 -0.04 9.58 20.55
N GLN A 102 0.21 8.50 19.80
CA GLN A 102 -0.65 7.32 19.74
C GLN A 102 0.17 6.04 20.00
N CYS A 103 -0.37 5.11 20.80
CA CYS A 103 0.30 3.82 21.04
C CYS A 103 0.25 2.93 19.80
N ASP A 104 1.17 1.96 19.73
CA ASP A 104 1.22 0.94 18.67
C ASP A 104 -0.13 0.24 18.47
N ASP A 105 -0.74 -0.29 19.55
CA ASP A 105 -2.02 -1.00 19.47
C ASP A 105 -3.12 -0.15 18.82
N CYS A 106 -3.22 1.13 19.20
CA CYS A 106 -4.24 2.04 18.66
C CYS A 106 -3.89 2.43 17.21
N TYR A 107 -2.61 2.60 16.89
CA TYR A 107 -2.15 2.84 15.52
C TYR A 107 -2.51 1.68 14.60
N THR A 108 -2.08 0.47 14.96
CA THR A 108 -2.37 -0.76 14.21
C THR A 108 -3.87 -1.01 14.08
N SER A 109 -4.64 -0.75 15.14
CA SER A 109 -6.11 -0.89 15.11
C SER A 109 -6.79 0.04 14.09
N SER A 110 -6.22 1.23 13.86
CA SER A 110 -6.73 2.21 12.91
C SER A 110 -6.35 1.94 11.44
N LEU A 111 -5.47 0.97 11.19
CA LEU A 111 -5.06 0.60 9.83
C LEU A 111 -6.18 -0.11 9.08
N ALA A 112 -6.10 -0.04 7.74
CA ALA A 112 -7.02 -0.76 6.87
C ALA A 112 -6.91 -2.28 7.07
N VAL A 113 -8.03 -2.98 6.90
CA VAL A 113 -8.11 -4.44 7.02
C VAL A 113 -8.07 -5.06 5.63
N CYS A 114 -7.22 -6.06 5.43
CA CYS A 114 -7.22 -6.80 4.18
C CYS A 114 -8.49 -7.63 4.06
N SER A 115 -9.23 -7.43 2.97
CA SER A 115 -10.50 -8.14 2.71
C SER A 115 -10.31 -9.63 2.39
N ARG A 116 -9.07 -10.07 2.14
CA ARG A 116 -8.76 -11.49 1.87
C ARG A 116 -8.31 -12.27 3.11
N CYS A 117 -7.34 -11.77 3.88
CA CYS A 117 -6.80 -12.49 5.02
C CYS A 117 -7.36 -12.02 6.37
N GLY A 118 -8.04 -10.88 6.43
CA GLY A 118 -8.60 -10.31 7.67
C GLY A 118 -7.58 -9.56 8.53
N GLU A 119 -6.30 -9.58 8.17
CA GLU A 119 -5.23 -8.91 8.92
C GLU A 119 -5.12 -7.43 8.58
N ARG A 120 -4.56 -6.64 9.52
CA ARG A 120 -4.26 -5.22 9.30
C ARG A 120 -3.14 -5.06 8.26
N ILE A 121 -3.27 -4.05 7.41
CA ILE A 121 -2.28 -3.73 6.38
C ILE A 121 -1.29 -2.73 6.96
N THR A 122 -0.10 -3.21 7.33
CA THR A 122 1.00 -2.39 7.89
C THR A 122 1.91 -1.79 6.83
N ASP A 123 1.83 -2.31 5.61
CA ASP A 123 2.60 -1.88 4.45
C ASP A 123 1.73 -1.02 3.51
N ARG A 124 2.01 -1.06 2.20
CA ARG A 124 1.27 -0.30 1.20
C ARG A 124 -0.13 -0.88 1.00
N VAL A 125 -1.15 -0.08 1.29
CA VAL A 125 -2.55 -0.44 1.01
C VAL A 125 -2.81 -0.45 -0.50
N LEU A 126 -3.20 -1.60 -1.03
CA LEU A 126 -3.76 -1.72 -2.38
C LEU A 126 -5.29 -1.58 -2.29
N LYS A 127 -5.84 -0.59 -2.99
CA LYS A 127 -7.29 -0.38 -3.07
C LYS A 127 -7.81 -0.89 -4.41
N ALA A 128 -8.73 -1.85 -4.38
CA ALA A 128 -9.36 -2.42 -5.56
C ALA A 128 -10.79 -2.85 -5.22
N VAL A 129 -11.73 -2.70 -6.16
CA VAL A 129 -13.11 -3.17 -5.98
C VAL A 129 -13.80 -2.59 -4.72
N GLY A 130 -13.47 -1.35 -4.36
CA GLY A 130 -13.96 -0.72 -3.11
C GLY A 130 -13.39 -1.32 -1.82
N GLN A 131 -12.46 -2.26 -1.91
CA GLN A 131 -11.86 -3.00 -0.80
C GLN A 131 -10.35 -2.74 -0.68
N CYS A 132 -9.78 -3.12 0.47
CA CYS A 132 -8.36 -2.97 0.76
C CYS A 132 -7.67 -4.33 0.82
N PHE A 133 -6.47 -4.43 0.26
CA PHE A 133 -5.69 -5.65 0.22
C PHE A 133 -4.21 -5.38 0.47
N HIS A 134 -3.50 -6.36 1.02
CA HIS A 134 -2.05 -6.44 0.83
C HIS A 134 -1.76 -6.67 -0.65
N SER A 135 -0.61 -6.18 -1.14
CA SER A 135 -0.10 -6.45 -2.49
C SER A 135 -0.13 -7.95 -2.84
N HIS A 136 0.40 -8.78 -1.94
CA HIS A 136 0.40 -10.24 -2.09
C HIS A 136 -0.99 -10.88 -1.94
N CYS A 137 -1.93 -10.23 -1.26
CA CYS A 137 -3.28 -10.77 -1.08
C CYS A 137 -4.18 -10.52 -2.29
N PHE A 138 -3.88 -9.53 -3.13
CA PHE A 138 -4.66 -9.25 -4.33
C PHE A 138 -4.30 -10.24 -5.46
N ARG A 139 -4.98 -11.39 -5.49
CA ARG A 139 -4.73 -12.48 -6.45
C ARG A 139 -6.02 -13.02 -7.05
N CYS A 140 -5.90 -13.67 -8.19
CA CYS A 140 -7.01 -14.35 -8.83
C CYS A 140 -7.63 -15.44 -7.93
N SER A 141 -8.96 -15.45 -7.85
CA SER A 141 -9.74 -16.41 -7.06
C SER A 141 -9.72 -17.85 -7.61
N THR A 142 -9.20 -18.04 -8.83
CA THR A 142 -9.05 -19.35 -9.48
C THR A 142 -7.59 -19.83 -9.41
N CYS A 143 -6.66 -19.16 -10.09
CA CYS A 143 -5.26 -19.61 -10.16
C CYS A 143 -4.32 -19.00 -9.10
N SER A 144 -4.77 -18.06 -8.28
CA SER A 144 -3.95 -17.37 -7.27
C SER A 144 -2.75 -16.58 -7.83
N CYS A 145 -2.73 -16.24 -9.13
CA CYS A 145 -1.72 -15.32 -9.67
C CYS A 145 -1.89 -13.90 -9.10
N SER A 146 -0.79 -13.16 -8.94
CA SER A 146 -0.86 -11.76 -8.50
C SER A 146 -1.59 -10.91 -9.54
N LEU A 147 -2.49 -10.06 -9.07
CA LEU A 147 -3.24 -9.12 -9.92
C LEU A 147 -2.73 -7.67 -9.77
N GLU A 148 -1.69 -7.45 -8.96
CA GLU A 148 -1.09 -6.11 -8.84
C GLU A 148 -0.52 -5.65 -10.20
N GLY A 149 -1.05 -4.55 -10.72
CA GLY A 149 -0.64 -3.97 -12.00
C GLY A 149 -1.11 -4.74 -13.24
N ALA A 150 -1.84 -5.86 -13.08
CA ALA A 150 -2.39 -6.64 -14.17
C ALA A 150 -3.89 -6.32 -14.38
N PRO A 151 -4.41 -6.42 -15.61
CA PRO A 151 -5.85 -6.34 -15.85
C PRO A 151 -6.57 -7.49 -15.15
N PHE A 152 -7.71 -7.18 -14.53
CA PHE A 152 -8.53 -8.15 -13.82
C PHE A 152 -10.01 -7.83 -14.03
N ILE A 153 -10.86 -8.82 -13.78
CA ILE A 153 -12.32 -8.71 -13.85
C ILE A 153 -12.90 -9.25 -12.54
N THR A 154 -14.00 -8.68 -12.07
CA THR A 154 -14.69 -9.10 -10.85
C THR A 154 -16.04 -9.71 -11.16
N ASP A 155 -16.46 -10.70 -10.37
CA ASP A 155 -17.84 -11.19 -10.39
C ASP A 155 -18.77 -10.29 -9.54
N ASP A 156 -20.05 -10.64 -9.50
CA ASP A 156 -21.08 -9.93 -8.72
C ASP A 156 -20.79 -9.91 -7.21
N ASN A 157 -19.95 -10.82 -6.71
CA ASN A 157 -19.54 -10.91 -5.31
C ASN A 157 -18.21 -10.18 -5.05
N ASN A 158 -17.70 -9.39 -6.01
CA ASN A 158 -16.41 -8.69 -5.95
C ASN A 158 -15.19 -9.63 -5.86
N ASN A 159 -15.32 -10.90 -6.23
CA ASN A 159 -14.16 -11.79 -6.30
C ASN A 159 -13.31 -11.43 -7.52
N PRO A 160 -12.01 -11.15 -7.35
CA PRO A 160 -11.16 -10.77 -8.48
C PRO A 160 -10.66 -12.02 -9.23
N TYR A 161 -10.65 -11.93 -10.56
CA TYR A 161 -10.15 -12.96 -11.47
C TYR A 161 -9.15 -12.36 -12.46
N CYS A 162 -8.14 -13.14 -12.85
CA CYS A 162 -7.37 -12.78 -14.04
C CYS A 162 -8.26 -12.93 -15.28
N VAL A 163 -8.00 -12.11 -16.30
CA VAL A 163 -8.78 -12.11 -17.55
C VAL A 163 -8.95 -13.53 -18.14
N PRO A 164 -7.91 -14.38 -18.23
CA PRO A 164 -8.06 -15.74 -18.74
C PRO A 164 -9.02 -16.62 -17.94
N ASP A 165 -8.90 -16.64 -16.60
CA ASP A 165 -9.74 -17.49 -15.75
C ASP A 165 -11.18 -17.00 -15.71
N TYR A 166 -11.39 -15.68 -15.75
CA TYR A 166 -12.71 -15.10 -15.84
C TYR A 166 -13.41 -15.58 -17.12
N HIS A 167 -12.76 -15.40 -18.28
CA HIS A 167 -13.32 -15.86 -19.55
C HIS A 167 -13.53 -17.37 -19.60
N ARG A 168 -12.61 -18.16 -19.06
CA ARG A 168 -12.75 -19.62 -19.03
C ARG A 168 -14.00 -20.07 -18.26
N ARG A 169 -14.36 -19.36 -17.18
CA ARG A 169 -15.51 -19.69 -16.33
C ARG A 169 -16.82 -19.10 -16.83
N PHE A 170 -16.79 -17.85 -17.32
CA PHE A 170 -18.01 -17.06 -17.51
C PHE A 170 -18.30 -16.74 -18.98
N SER A 171 -17.37 -16.98 -19.92
CA SER A 171 -17.67 -16.79 -21.34
C SER A 171 -18.55 -17.92 -21.89
N PRO A 172 -19.46 -17.62 -22.83
CA PRO A 172 -20.22 -18.65 -23.54
C PRO A 172 -19.28 -19.58 -24.31
N GLN A 173 -19.56 -20.88 -24.27
CA GLN A 173 -18.79 -21.89 -24.98
C GLN A 173 -19.29 -22.06 -26.41
N CYS A 174 -18.36 -22.19 -27.35
CA CYS A 174 -18.73 -22.55 -28.71
C CYS A 174 -19.06 -24.04 -28.80
N VAL A 175 -20.26 -24.38 -29.26
CA VAL A 175 -20.72 -25.79 -29.34
C VAL A 175 -19.91 -26.62 -30.35
N SER A 176 -19.29 -25.98 -31.35
CA SER A 176 -18.51 -26.67 -32.38
C SER A 176 -17.09 -27.04 -31.96
N CYS A 177 -16.45 -26.27 -31.08
CA CYS A 177 -15.05 -26.50 -30.68
C CYS A 177 -14.83 -26.64 -29.18
N ASN A 178 -15.88 -26.44 -28.36
CA ASN A 178 -15.87 -26.44 -26.89
C ASN A 178 -14.94 -25.41 -26.23
N GLU A 179 -14.43 -24.44 -27.00
CA GLU A 179 -13.62 -23.35 -26.46
C GLU A 179 -14.49 -22.13 -26.09
N PRO A 180 -14.13 -21.37 -25.05
CA PRO A 180 -14.81 -20.13 -24.68
C PRO A 180 -14.73 -19.10 -25.82
N ILE A 181 -15.82 -18.36 -26.01
CA ILE A 181 -15.87 -17.25 -26.95
C ILE A 181 -15.41 -15.99 -26.21
N VAL A 182 -14.18 -15.59 -26.49
CA VAL A 182 -13.47 -14.47 -25.84
C VAL A 182 -13.18 -13.37 -26.87
N PRO A 183 -13.03 -12.11 -26.45
CA PRO A 183 -12.67 -11.03 -27.35
C PRO A 183 -11.25 -11.24 -27.90
N SER A 184 -11.02 -10.77 -29.12
CA SER A 184 -9.69 -10.79 -29.73
C SER A 184 -8.73 -9.87 -28.97
N PRO A 185 -7.41 -10.18 -28.92
CA PRO A 185 -6.43 -9.29 -28.28
C PRO A 185 -6.52 -7.87 -28.85
N GLY A 186 -6.79 -6.88 -27.99
CA GLY A 186 -6.94 -5.47 -28.38
C GLY A 186 -8.37 -5.03 -28.73
N SER A 187 -9.35 -5.95 -28.70
CA SER A 187 -10.78 -5.63 -28.78
C SER A 187 -11.43 -5.79 -27.40
N GLU A 188 -12.31 -4.87 -27.02
CA GLU A 188 -13.17 -5.03 -25.84
C GLU A 188 -14.48 -5.76 -26.20
N GLU A 189 -14.82 -5.81 -27.49
CA GLU A 189 -16.05 -6.43 -27.98
C GLU A 189 -15.85 -7.92 -28.28
N THR A 190 -16.80 -8.73 -27.80
CA THR A 190 -16.85 -10.18 -28.06
C THR A 190 -17.93 -10.49 -29.09
N VAL A 191 -17.53 -10.89 -30.29
CA VAL A 191 -18.47 -11.27 -31.36
C VAL A 191 -18.79 -12.76 -31.29
N ARG A 192 -20.08 -13.10 -31.29
CA ARG A 192 -20.57 -14.48 -31.36
C ARG A 192 -21.77 -14.60 -32.28
N VAL A 193 -21.93 -15.76 -32.89
CA VAL A 193 -23.16 -16.12 -33.61
C VAL A 193 -24.04 -16.94 -32.67
N VAL A 194 -25.32 -16.57 -32.59
CA VAL A 194 -26.33 -17.33 -31.84
C VAL A 194 -27.29 -17.96 -32.83
N ALA A 195 -27.43 -19.29 -32.80
CA ALA A 195 -28.37 -20.03 -33.63
C ALA A 195 -28.90 -21.23 -32.85
N LEU A 196 -30.22 -21.43 -32.81
CA LEU A 196 -30.88 -22.51 -32.03
C LEU A 196 -30.44 -22.54 -30.56
N ASP A 197 -30.35 -21.37 -29.91
CA ASP A 197 -29.85 -21.19 -28.53
C ASP A 197 -28.41 -21.69 -28.30
N LYS A 198 -27.68 -22.03 -29.37
CA LYS A 198 -26.27 -22.41 -29.35
C LYS A 198 -25.40 -21.21 -29.70
N ASN A 199 -24.23 -21.15 -29.08
CA ASN A 199 -23.23 -20.10 -29.33
C ASN A 199 -22.12 -20.64 -30.23
N PHE A 200 -21.64 -19.82 -31.17
CA PHE A 200 -20.56 -20.16 -32.09
C PHE A 200 -19.57 -19.01 -32.22
N HIS A 201 -18.28 -19.34 -32.34
CA HIS A 201 -17.34 -18.41 -32.98
C HIS A 201 -17.75 -18.21 -34.44
N LEU A 202 -17.49 -17.04 -35.02
CA LEU A 202 -17.71 -16.77 -36.45
C LEU A 202 -17.10 -17.86 -37.35
N LYS A 203 -15.87 -18.30 -37.03
CA LYS A 203 -15.16 -19.36 -37.78
C LYS A 203 -15.78 -20.76 -37.65
N CYS A 204 -16.55 -20.98 -36.57
CA CYS A 204 -17.16 -22.26 -36.21
C CYS A 204 -18.62 -22.35 -36.66
N TYR A 205 -19.20 -21.24 -37.14
CA TYR A 205 -20.55 -21.21 -37.67
C TYR A 205 -20.58 -21.80 -39.08
N ARG A 206 -20.68 -23.13 -39.14
CA ARG A 206 -20.55 -23.95 -40.35
C ARG A 206 -21.61 -25.03 -40.37
N CYS A 207 -21.99 -25.47 -41.57
CA CYS A 207 -22.90 -26.59 -41.76
C CYS A 207 -22.34 -27.86 -41.10
N GLU A 208 -23.14 -28.52 -40.27
CA GLU A 208 -22.70 -29.74 -39.56
C GLU A 208 -22.41 -30.93 -40.50
N ASP A 209 -22.99 -30.95 -41.70
CA ASP A 209 -22.80 -32.06 -42.66
C ASP A 209 -21.62 -31.85 -43.62
N CYS A 210 -21.40 -30.62 -44.08
CA CYS A 210 -20.41 -30.34 -45.14
C CYS A 210 -19.34 -29.31 -44.75
N ALA A 211 -19.36 -28.82 -43.51
CA ALA A 211 -18.42 -27.84 -42.96
C ALA A 211 -18.32 -26.49 -43.72
N ARG A 212 -19.23 -26.23 -44.67
CA ARG A 212 -19.33 -24.95 -45.37
C ARG A 212 -19.68 -23.82 -44.38
N PRO A 213 -18.97 -22.68 -44.40
CA PRO A 213 -19.36 -21.49 -43.64
C PRO A 213 -20.79 -21.07 -43.93
N LEU A 214 -21.55 -20.76 -42.88
CA LEU A 214 -22.91 -20.25 -42.97
C LEU A 214 -22.89 -18.73 -42.82
N SER A 215 -23.73 -18.03 -43.57
CA SER A 215 -23.96 -16.60 -43.38
C SER A 215 -24.83 -16.37 -42.15
N ILE A 216 -24.54 -15.29 -41.42
CA ILE A 216 -25.41 -14.78 -40.35
C ILE A 216 -26.70 -14.17 -40.91
N GLU A 217 -26.72 -13.86 -42.20
CA GLU A 217 -27.87 -13.33 -42.93
C GLU A 217 -28.76 -14.47 -43.44
N ALA A 218 -30.06 -14.19 -43.59
CA ALA A 218 -31.08 -15.15 -43.98
C ALA A 218 -31.14 -15.37 -45.51
N ASP A 219 -29.98 -15.59 -46.14
CA ASP A 219 -29.85 -15.75 -47.58
C ASP A 219 -29.67 -17.23 -48.00
N GLU A 220 -29.37 -17.46 -49.29
CA GLU A 220 -29.05 -18.80 -49.82
C GLU A 220 -27.85 -19.47 -49.13
N ASN A 221 -26.96 -18.66 -48.55
CA ASN A 221 -25.80 -19.10 -47.78
C ASN A 221 -26.06 -19.15 -46.27
N GLY A 222 -27.27 -18.80 -45.82
CA GLY A 222 -27.67 -18.77 -44.42
C GLY A 222 -27.82 -20.17 -43.80
N CYS A 223 -28.20 -20.17 -42.53
CA CYS A 223 -28.48 -21.39 -41.77
C CYS A 223 -29.93 -21.84 -41.93
N TYR A 224 -30.11 -23.14 -42.19
CA TYR A 224 -31.40 -23.83 -42.32
C TYR A 224 -31.47 -24.92 -41.23
N PRO A 225 -32.09 -24.64 -40.07
CA PRO A 225 -32.24 -25.59 -38.99
C PRO A 225 -33.05 -26.84 -39.36
N LEU A 226 -32.60 -28.03 -38.96
CA LEU A 226 -33.36 -29.28 -39.05
C LEU A 226 -32.94 -30.23 -37.91
N ASP A 227 -33.89 -30.78 -37.17
CA ASP A 227 -33.65 -31.73 -36.05
C ASP A 227 -32.59 -31.25 -35.04
N GLY A 228 -32.59 -29.96 -34.72
CA GLY A 228 -31.63 -29.35 -33.80
C GLY A 228 -30.21 -29.15 -34.36
N LYS A 229 -30.00 -29.41 -35.66
CA LYS A 229 -28.74 -29.18 -36.36
C LYS A 229 -28.77 -27.92 -37.23
N ILE A 230 -27.62 -27.28 -37.38
CA ILE A 230 -27.42 -26.15 -38.30
C ILE A 230 -26.89 -26.63 -39.65
N LEU A 231 -27.65 -26.42 -40.73
CA LEU A 231 -27.33 -26.92 -42.06
C LEU A 231 -27.31 -25.79 -43.09
N CYS A 232 -26.57 -25.99 -44.18
CA CYS A 232 -26.74 -25.16 -45.37
C CYS A 232 -27.99 -25.62 -46.16
N MET A 233 -28.53 -24.73 -47.01
CA MET A 233 -29.73 -25.01 -47.80
C MET A 233 -29.69 -26.35 -48.55
N LYS A 234 -28.52 -26.71 -49.10
CA LYS A 234 -28.33 -27.98 -49.84
C LYS A 234 -28.46 -29.20 -48.93
N CYS A 235 -27.75 -29.23 -47.81
CA CYS A 235 -27.80 -30.34 -46.84
C CYS A 235 -29.18 -30.45 -46.17
N HIS A 236 -29.80 -29.30 -45.84
CA HIS A 236 -31.17 -29.24 -45.34
C HIS A 236 -32.15 -29.90 -46.33
N THR A 237 -32.14 -29.48 -47.59
CA THR A 237 -33.04 -30.01 -48.63
C THR A 237 -32.82 -31.50 -48.85
N GLN A 238 -31.57 -31.97 -48.81
CA GLN A 238 -31.24 -33.38 -48.96
C GLN A 238 -31.79 -34.22 -47.81
N ARG A 239 -31.61 -33.78 -46.55
CA ARG A 239 -32.15 -34.48 -45.38
C ARG A 239 -33.68 -34.44 -45.33
N ALA A 240 -34.29 -33.29 -45.62
CA ALA A 240 -35.75 -33.15 -45.64
C ALA A 240 -36.41 -34.11 -46.65
N LYS A 241 -35.79 -34.31 -47.83
CA LYS A 241 -36.26 -35.29 -48.83
C LYS A 241 -36.10 -36.73 -48.38
N GLN A 242 -35.08 -37.04 -47.58
CA GLN A 242 -34.85 -38.40 -47.04
C GLN A 242 -35.82 -38.72 -45.89
N ALA A 243 -36.22 -37.72 -45.10
CA ALA A 243 -37.17 -37.89 -43.99
C ALA A 243 -38.63 -37.99 -44.43
N ALA A 244 -38.96 -37.58 -45.67
CA ALA A 244 -40.30 -37.65 -46.26
C ALA A 244 -40.56 -38.94 -47.08
N GLN A 245 -39.58 -39.85 -47.12
CA GLN A 245 -39.66 -41.17 -47.76
C GLN A 245 -39.76 -42.25 -46.69
#